data_AF-A0A453SUP2-F1
#
_entry.id   AF-A0A453SUP2-F1
#
_cell.length_a   1.000
_cell.length_b   1.000
_cell.length_c   1.000
_cell.angle_alpha   90.00
_cell.angle_beta   90.00
_cell.angle_gamma   90.00
#
_symmetry.space_group_name_H-M   'P 1'
#
loop_
_entity.id
_entity.type
_entity.pdbx_description
1 polymer ?
#
loop_
_entity_poly.entity_id
_entity_poly.type
_entity_poly.pdbx_seq_one_letter_code
_entity_poly.pdbx_strand_id
1 'polypeptide(L)'
;NAVKEHGKMPFTWFGPTPRVLVSDPDLVREILSNKLGHYRKQRSSRMGKLLADGVANHEGEKWAKHRRILNPAFHHEKIKRMLPVFSTCCEEMVARWENSMSTEGLSEIDTCPEFQNFTGDVIARTSFGSNYQEGKKIFELQGELAKRLMQAFQTFFIPGYWFLPTKNNRRMRAIDHEIRMIMRGIIGKKERAIKNGEASSNDLLGLLLESNMQQSNGKAGQGMSIDDIIEECKLFYFAGMETTSVLLTWTLIVLSMHPEWQEQAREEVLHHFGRTTPDYEHLSRLKIVSTKLMACE
;
A
#
# COMPACT_ATOMS: atom_id res chain seq x y z
N ASN A 1 19.11 11.84 22.82
CA ASN A 1 18.87 10.59 22.03
C ASN A 1 18.51 9.50 23.05
N ALA A 2 17.23 9.20 23.23
CA ALA A 2 16.70 8.53 24.43
C ALA A 2 17.35 7.16 24.73
N VAL A 3 17.77 6.41 23.70
CA VAL A 3 18.48 5.13 23.87
C VAL A 3 19.89 5.33 24.45
N LYS A 4 20.60 6.40 24.03
CA LYS A 4 21.93 6.73 24.56
C LYS A 4 21.87 7.18 26.02
N GLU A 5 20.78 7.84 26.42
CA GLU A 5 20.62 8.43 27.76
C GLU A 5 19.95 7.48 28.77
N HIS A 6 19.07 6.60 28.32
CA HIS A 6 18.23 5.75 29.21
C HIS A 6 18.35 4.25 28.96
N GLY A 7 19.30 3.82 28.12
CA GLY A 7 19.57 2.40 27.85
C GLY A 7 18.67 1.80 26.76
N LYS A 8 18.63 0.45 26.69
CA LYS A 8 18.03 -0.30 25.56
C LYS A 8 16.50 -0.24 25.46
N MET A 9 15.81 0.15 26.54
CA MET A 9 14.34 0.24 26.60
C MET A 9 13.86 1.57 27.19
N PRO A 10 14.08 2.70 26.50
CA PRO A 10 13.66 3.99 27.01
C PRO A 10 12.14 4.10 27.03
N PHE A 11 11.65 4.75 28.08
CA PHE A 11 10.26 5.16 28.21
C PHE A 11 10.08 6.56 27.60
N THR A 12 9.09 6.72 26.72
CA THR A 12 8.80 7.97 26.01
C THR A 12 7.32 8.28 26.03
N TRP A 13 6.94 9.51 25.71
CA TRP A 13 5.54 9.94 25.65
C TRP A 13 5.16 10.34 24.23
N PHE A 14 4.03 9.84 23.74
CA PHE A 14 3.40 10.32 22.52
C PHE A 14 2.06 10.95 22.87
N GLY A 15 2.05 12.29 23.00
CA GLY A 15 0.95 12.98 23.64
C GLY A 15 0.71 12.43 25.07
N PRO A 16 -0.52 12.09 25.46
CA PRO A 16 -0.83 11.54 26.78
C PRO A 16 -0.56 10.02 26.88
N THR A 17 -0.10 9.37 25.81
CA THR A 17 0.08 7.92 25.77
C THR A 17 1.55 7.56 25.99
N PRO A 18 1.89 6.86 27.08
CA PRO A 18 3.25 6.39 27.30
C PRO A 18 3.60 5.28 26.31
N ARG A 19 4.87 5.21 25.92
CA ARG A 19 5.42 4.22 25.00
C ARG A 19 6.76 3.70 25.49
N VAL A 20 6.94 2.39 25.46
CA VAL A 20 8.23 1.75 25.69
C VAL A 20 8.81 1.39 24.34
N LEU A 21 10.04 1.83 24.07
CA LEU A 21 10.78 1.39 22.89
C LEU A 21 11.38 0.02 23.20
N VAL A 22 11.06 -0.99 22.38
CA VAL A 22 11.61 -2.33 22.49
C VAL A 22 12.55 -2.56 21.30
N SER A 23 13.84 -2.71 21.59
CA SER A 23 14.88 -2.94 20.57
C SER A 23 15.52 -4.33 20.68
N ASP A 24 15.21 -5.09 21.73
CA ASP A 24 15.71 -6.44 21.94
C ASP A 24 14.99 -7.44 21.02
N PRO A 25 15.71 -8.21 20.17
CA PRO A 25 15.10 -9.13 19.21
C PRO A 25 14.22 -10.22 19.83
N ASP A 26 14.58 -10.74 21.01
CA ASP A 26 13.82 -11.80 21.66
C ASP A 26 12.50 -11.25 22.21
N LEU A 27 12.52 -10.03 22.77
CA LEU A 27 11.30 -9.33 23.17
C LEU A 27 10.43 -8.94 21.97
N VAL A 28 11.02 -8.46 20.87
CA VAL A 28 10.29 -8.17 19.63
C VAL A 28 9.60 -9.43 19.11
N ARG A 29 10.32 -10.57 19.11
CA ARG A 29 9.75 -11.87 18.73
C ARG A 29 8.60 -12.26 19.64
N GLU A 30 8.75 -12.10 20.95
CA GLU A 30 7.68 -12.38 21.92
C GLU A 30 6.44 -11.55 21.61
N ILE A 31 6.60 -10.23 21.45
CA ILE A 31 5.51 -9.29 21.19
C ILE A 31 4.77 -9.63 19.88
N LEU A 32 5.50 -9.90 18.80
CA LEU A 32 4.93 -10.15 17.47
C LEU A 32 4.36 -11.57 17.31
N SER A 33 4.83 -12.55 18.08
CA SER A 33 4.42 -13.96 17.97
C SER A 33 3.36 -14.38 18.99
N ASN A 34 3.08 -13.55 19.99
CA ASN A 34 2.14 -13.85 21.06
C ASN A 34 0.70 -13.99 20.52
N LYS A 35 0.13 -15.19 20.65
CA LYS A 35 -1.26 -15.48 20.27
C LYS A 35 -2.24 -15.42 21.45
N LEU A 36 -1.76 -15.12 22.66
CA LEU A 36 -2.57 -15.06 23.88
C LEU A 36 -3.33 -13.72 24.01
N GLY A 37 -3.12 -12.78 23.09
CA GLY A 37 -3.83 -11.50 23.06
C GLY A 37 -3.36 -10.50 24.12
N HIS A 38 -2.20 -10.75 24.74
CA HIS A 38 -1.59 -9.84 25.72
C HIS A 38 -1.12 -8.54 25.07
N TYR A 39 -0.59 -8.63 23.84
CA TYR A 39 -0.17 -7.48 23.05
C TYR A 39 -1.24 -7.16 22.02
N ARG A 40 -1.75 -5.93 22.07
CA ARG A 40 -2.73 -5.40 21.12
C ARG A 40 -2.07 -4.40 20.20
N LYS A 41 -2.57 -4.33 18.96
CA LYS A 41 -2.21 -3.29 18.00
C LYS A 41 -2.50 -1.92 18.60
N GLN A 42 -1.63 -0.98 18.27
CA GLN A 42 -1.86 0.41 18.64
C GLN A 42 -3.17 0.90 18.02
N ARG A 43 -4.03 1.51 18.84
CA ARG A 43 -5.27 2.11 18.35
C ARG A 43 -4.96 3.31 17.47
N SER A 44 -5.30 3.20 16.19
CA SER A 44 -5.22 4.32 15.26
C SER A 44 -6.06 5.49 15.74
N SER A 45 -5.51 6.70 15.63
CA SER A 45 -6.25 7.92 15.94
C SER A 45 -7.44 8.08 14.99
N ARG A 46 -8.44 8.89 15.38
CA ARG A 46 -9.57 9.20 14.48
C ARG A 46 -9.11 9.77 13.13
N MET A 47 -8.01 10.51 13.15
CA MET A 47 -7.39 11.09 11.96
C MET A 47 -6.74 10.00 11.09
N GLY A 48 -6.00 9.05 11.71
CA GLY A 48 -5.41 7.92 11.01
C GLY A 48 -6.46 7.00 10.35
N LYS A 49 -7.59 6.78 11.03
CA LYS A 49 -8.74 6.03 10.47
C LYS A 49 -9.34 6.68 9.22
N LEU A 50 -9.16 7.99 9.04
CA LEU A 50 -9.64 8.66 7.83
C LEU A 50 -8.84 8.21 6.61
N LEU A 51 -7.55 7.92 6.78
CA LEU A 51 -6.69 7.43 5.70
C LEU A 51 -7.12 6.02 5.26
N ALA A 52 -7.28 5.12 6.24
CA ALA A 52 -7.88 3.80 6.07
C ALA A 52 -8.22 3.16 7.43
N ASP A 53 -9.38 2.50 7.54
CA ASP A 53 -9.76 1.67 8.69
C ASP A 53 -10.01 0.21 8.31
N GLY A 54 -9.06 -0.41 7.60
CA GLY A 54 -9.13 -1.80 7.15
C GLY A 54 -8.42 -2.81 8.07
N VAL A 55 -8.08 -3.99 7.51
CA VAL A 55 -7.51 -5.14 8.23
C VAL A 55 -6.24 -4.83 9.03
N ALA A 56 -5.50 -3.78 8.66
CA ALA A 56 -4.36 -3.29 9.43
C ALA A 56 -4.76 -2.89 10.86
N ASN A 57 -5.91 -2.24 11.05
CA ASN A 57 -6.41 -1.77 12.34
C ASN A 57 -7.31 -2.77 13.07
N HIS A 58 -7.81 -3.80 12.39
CA HIS A 58 -8.72 -4.78 12.98
C HIS A 58 -7.99 -5.80 13.86
N GLU A 59 -8.70 -6.31 14.87
CA GLU A 59 -8.26 -7.37 15.78
C GLU A 59 -9.34 -8.46 15.93
N GLY A 60 -8.95 -9.60 16.52
CA GLY A 60 -9.86 -10.68 16.90
C GLY A 60 -10.64 -11.27 15.72
N GLU A 61 -11.92 -11.56 15.94
CA GLU A 61 -12.80 -12.18 14.95
C GLU A 61 -13.00 -11.31 13.70
N LYS A 62 -13.08 -9.98 13.87
CA LYS A 62 -13.23 -9.06 12.71
C LYS A 62 -12.01 -9.17 11.79
N TRP A 63 -10.82 -9.14 12.38
CA TRP A 63 -9.57 -9.33 11.62
C TRP A 63 -9.53 -10.69 10.92
N ALA A 64 -9.84 -11.77 11.63
CA ALA A 64 -9.81 -13.12 11.08
C ALA A 64 -10.79 -13.28 9.91
N LYS A 65 -12.01 -12.73 10.05
CA LYS A 65 -13.03 -12.71 9.00
C LYS A 65 -12.57 -11.93 7.77
N HIS A 66 -12.10 -10.70 7.94
CA HIS A 66 -11.64 -9.87 6.82
C HIS A 66 -10.46 -10.54 6.12
N ARG A 67 -9.46 -11.03 6.87
CA ARG A 67 -8.29 -11.70 6.30
C ARG A 67 -8.66 -12.95 5.50
N ARG A 68 -9.62 -13.74 5.98
CA ARG A 68 -10.14 -14.91 5.25
C ARG A 68 -10.76 -14.53 3.90
N ILE A 69 -11.47 -13.41 3.83
CA ILE A 69 -12.12 -12.91 2.60
C ILE A 69 -11.09 -12.26 1.65
N LEU A 70 -10.07 -11.60 2.19
CA LEU A 70 -9.07 -10.88 1.39
C LEU A 70 -8.00 -11.81 0.80
N ASN A 71 -7.54 -12.81 1.56
CA ASN A 71 -6.41 -13.68 1.19
C ASN A 71 -6.49 -14.31 -0.21
N PRO A 72 -7.65 -14.81 -0.70
CA PRO A 72 -7.74 -15.42 -2.03
C PRO A 72 -7.32 -14.48 -3.17
N ALA A 73 -7.53 -13.17 -3.00
CA ALA A 73 -7.17 -12.17 -3.99
C ALA A 73 -5.65 -11.97 -4.10
N PHE A 74 -4.90 -12.37 -3.07
CA PHE A 74 -3.43 -12.30 -2.99
C PHE A 74 -2.76 -13.67 -3.13
N HIS A 75 -3.48 -14.69 -3.61
CA HIS A 75 -2.87 -15.96 -3.96
C HIS A 75 -1.93 -15.78 -5.16
N HIS A 76 -0.87 -16.57 -5.16
CA HIS A 76 0.20 -16.56 -6.15
C HIS A 76 -0.31 -16.57 -7.61
N GLU A 77 -1.30 -17.41 -7.92
CA GLU A 77 -1.89 -17.50 -9.25
C GLU A 77 -2.59 -16.20 -9.70
N LYS A 78 -3.18 -15.45 -8.75
CA LYS A 78 -3.84 -14.17 -9.03
C LYS A 78 -2.80 -13.07 -9.21
N ILE A 79 -1.74 -13.06 -8.40
CA ILE A 79 -0.62 -12.13 -8.55
C ILE A 79 0.10 -12.35 -9.88
N LYS A 80 0.30 -13.60 -10.32
CA LYS A 80 0.90 -13.92 -11.62
C LYS A 80 0.14 -13.27 -12.80
N ARG A 81 -1.18 -13.14 -12.69
CA ARG A 81 -2.02 -12.46 -13.72
C ARG A 81 -1.86 -10.94 -13.73
N MET A 82 -1.33 -10.34 -12.67
CA MET A 82 -1.07 -8.89 -12.59
C MET A 82 0.28 -8.50 -13.21
N LEU A 83 1.17 -9.46 -13.46
CA LEU A 83 2.53 -9.21 -13.97
C LEU A 83 2.58 -8.42 -15.29
N PRO A 84 1.70 -8.67 -16.29
CA PRO A 84 1.68 -7.85 -17.50
C PRO A 84 1.39 -6.38 -17.20
N VAL A 85 0.51 -6.10 -16.23
CA VAL A 85 0.20 -4.71 -15.83
C VAL A 85 1.42 -4.04 -15.21
N PHE A 86 2.17 -4.76 -14.36
CA PHE A 86 3.41 -4.24 -13.78
C PHE A 86 4.43 -3.89 -14.86
N SER A 87 4.58 -4.77 -15.86
CA SER A 87 5.50 -4.58 -16.98
C SER A 87 5.12 -3.37 -17.82
N THR A 88 3.85 -3.25 -18.22
CA THR A 88 3.35 -2.10 -18.98
C THR A 88 3.54 -0.78 -18.23
N CYS A 89 3.25 -0.72 -16.93
CA CYS A 89 3.51 0.48 -16.14
C CYS A 89 5.00 0.84 -16.07
N CYS A 90 5.88 -0.17 -16.02
CA CYS A 90 7.32 0.03 -15.98
C CYS A 90 7.83 0.57 -17.33
N GLU A 91 7.41 -0.04 -18.43
CA GLU A 91 7.72 0.39 -19.80
C GLU A 91 7.25 1.83 -20.05
N GLU A 92 6.05 2.18 -19.63
CA GLU A 92 5.53 3.55 -19.74
C GLU A 92 6.35 4.57 -18.93
N MET A 93 6.81 4.20 -17.72
CA MET A 93 7.67 5.06 -16.91
C MET A 93 9.03 5.26 -17.56
N VAL A 94 9.68 4.17 -17.99
CA VAL A 94 10.98 4.21 -18.67
C VAL A 94 10.89 5.02 -19.95
N ALA A 95 9.86 4.82 -20.77
CA ALA A 95 9.65 5.60 -21.98
C ALA A 95 9.47 7.10 -21.70
N ARG A 96 8.79 7.48 -20.60
CA ARG A 96 8.71 8.89 -20.21
C ARG A 96 10.08 9.46 -19.85
N TRP A 97 10.88 8.70 -19.11
CA TRP A 97 12.24 9.12 -18.75
C TRP A 97 13.10 9.29 -19.99
N GLU A 98 13.12 8.30 -20.90
CA GLU A 98 13.84 8.36 -22.18
C GLU A 98 13.43 9.57 -23.03
N ASN A 99 12.14 9.85 -23.14
CA ASN A 99 11.64 11.01 -23.89
C ASN A 99 11.96 12.36 -23.23
N SER A 100 12.21 12.37 -21.91
CA SER A 100 12.64 13.57 -21.19
C SER A 100 14.15 13.80 -21.24
N MET A 101 14.93 12.84 -21.77
CA MET A 101 16.39 12.97 -21.84
C MET A 101 16.81 14.07 -22.80
N SER A 102 17.77 14.89 -22.38
CA SER A 102 18.40 15.89 -23.25
C SER A 102 19.21 15.23 -24.38
N THR A 103 19.38 15.92 -25.50
CA THR A 103 20.28 15.48 -26.60
C THR A 103 21.75 15.37 -26.19
N GLU A 104 22.12 15.97 -25.05
CA GLU A 104 23.48 15.95 -24.49
C GLU A 104 23.76 14.68 -23.67
N GLY A 105 22.77 13.77 -23.55
CA GLY A 105 22.97 12.42 -23.01
C GLY A 105 22.96 12.31 -21.48
N LEU A 106 22.80 13.41 -20.76
CA LEU A 106 22.68 13.44 -19.30
C LEU A 106 21.42 14.21 -18.89
N SER A 107 20.68 13.66 -17.91
CA SER A 107 19.51 14.31 -17.33
C SER A 107 19.40 13.98 -15.85
N GLU A 108 18.85 14.92 -15.09
CA GLU A 108 18.55 14.77 -13.66
C GLU A 108 17.06 14.47 -13.48
N ILE A 109 16.74 13.48 -12.65
CA ILE A 109 15.36 13.05 -12.38
C ILE A 109 15.20 12.93 -10.86
N ASP A 110 14.16 13.57 -10.32
CA ASP A 110 13.71 13.31 -8.96
C ASP A 110 12.90 12.01 -8.94
N THR A 111 13.49 10.96 -8.35
CA THR A 111 12.96 9.59 -8.43
C THR A 111 11.78 9.36 -7.50
N CYS A 112 11.63 10.15 -6.43
CA CYS A 112 10.58 9.93 -5.43
C CYS A 112 9.17 10.20 -5.99
N PRO A 113 8.88 11.34 -6.63
CA PRO A 113 7.60 11.58 -7.30
C PRO A 113 7.33 10.57 -8.44
N GLU A 114 8.37 10.17 -9.17
CA GLU A 114 8.23 9.21 -10.26
C GLU A 114 7.82 7.83 -9.76
N PHE A 115 8.44 7.32 -8.70
CA PHE A 115 8.04 6.04 -8.10
C PHE A 115 6.68 6.11 -7.40
N GLN A 116 6.30 7.27 -6.83
CA GLN A 116 4.93 7.46 -6.33
C GLN A 116 3.91 7.38 -7.47
N ASN A 117 4.17 8.02 -8.62
CA ASN A 117 3.31 7.93 -9.80
C ASN A 117 3.25 6.50 -10.35
N PHE A 118 4.39 5.83 -10.49
CA PHE A 118 4.49 4.45 -10.98
C PHE A 118 3.71 3.47 -10.09
N THR A 119 3.95 3.49 -8.78
CA THR A 119 3.25 2.60 -7.84
C THR A 119 1.75 2.91 -7.77
N GLY A 120 1.36 4.19 -7.87
CA GLY A 120 -0.03 4.62 -7.99
C GLY A 120 -0.72 4.08 -9.25
N ASP A 121 -0.07 4.19 -10.41
CA ASP A 121 -0.59 3.65 -11.68
C ASP A 121 -0.71 2.11 -11.62
N VAL A 122 0.30 1.42 -11.05
CA VAL A 122 0.30 -0.03 -10.84
C VAL A 122 -0.87 -0.48 -9.98
N ILE A 123 -1.05 0.12 -8.79
CA ILE A 123 -2.11 -0.30 -7.87
C ILE A 123 -3.49 0.10 -8.41
N ALA A 124 -3.62 1.22 -9.13
CA ALA A 124 -4.88 1.62 -9.77
C ALA A 124 -5.30 0.61 -10.86
N ARG A 125 -4.38 0.23 -11.76
CA ARG A 125 -4.68 -0.72 -12.85
C ARG A 125 -4.94 -2.12 -12.33
N THR A 126 -4.16 -2.60 -11.36
CA THR A 126 -4.34 -3.95 -10.80
C THR A 126 -5.53 -4.07 -9.85
N SER A 127 -5.94 -2.98 -9.20
CA SER A 127 -7.09 -3.01 -8.27
C SER A 127 -8.42 -2.72 -8.94
N PHE A 128 -8.46 -1.82 -9.93
CA PHE A 128 -9.71 -1.34 -10.52
C PHE A 128 -9.87 -1.67 -12.01
N GLY A 129 -8.84 -2.21 -12.67
CA GLY A 129 -8.90 -2.64 -14.06
C GLY A 129 -9.29 -1.49 -14.99
N SER A 130 -10.43 -1.62 -15.67
CA SER A 130 -10.95 -0.60 -16.59
C SER A 130 -11.34 0.72 -15.91
N ASN A 131 -11.50 0.74 -14.59
CA ASN A 131 -11.77 1.96 -13.80
C ASN A 131 -10.48 2.61 -13.25
N TYR A 132 -9.34 2.42 -13.91
CA TYR A 132 -8.06 2.94 -13.42
C TYR A 132 -8.03 4.47 -13.31
N GLN A 133 -8.76 5.21 -14.16
CA GLN A 133 -8.82 6.67 -14.10
C GLN A 133 -9.51 7.15 -12.81
N GLU A 134 -10.62 6.52 -12.43
CA GLU A 134 -11.24 6.77 -11.13
C GLU A 134 -10.33 6.32 -9.98
N GLY A 135 -9.60 5.22 -10.15
CA GLY A 135 -8.55 4.77 -9.22
C GLY A 135 -7.42 5.77 -9.02
N LYS A 136 -6.94 6.39 -10.10
CA LYS A 136 -5.93 7.45 -10.07
C LYS A 136 -6.47 8.71 -9.39
N LYS A 137 -7.78 8.99 -9.48
CA LYS A 137 -8.35 10.08 -8.71
C LYS A 137 -8.33 9.80 -7.20
N ILE A 138 -8.64 8.56 -6.81
CA ILE A 138 -8.57 8.11 -5.41
C ILE A 138 -7.15 8.27 -4.85
N PHE A 139 -6.13 7.96 -5.65
CA PHE A 139 -4.72 8.17 -5.30
C PHE A 139 -4.43 9.60 -4.90
N GLU A 140 -4.67 10.54 -5.81
CA GLU A 140 -4.35 11.95 -5.62
C GLU A 140 -5.01 12.47 -4.34
N LEU A 141 -6.26 12.07 -4.12
CA LEU A 141 -7.04 12.40 -2.94
C LEU A 141 -6.45 11.78 -1.66
N GLN A 142 -6.03 10.50 -1.67
CA GLN A 142 -5.38 9.88 -0.50
C GLN A 142 -4.00 10.47 -0.21
N GLY A 143 -3.22 10.82 -1.23
CA GLY A 143 -1.95 11.52 -1.08
C GLY A 143 -2.13 12.92 -0.48
N GLU A 144 -3.12 13.69 -0.95
CA GLU A 144 -3.49 14.98 -0.35
C GLU A 144 -3.91 14.78 1.12
N LEU A 145 -4.73 13.76 1.39
CA LEU A 145 -5.17 13.44 2.74
C LEU A 145 -3.99 13.09 3.67
N ALA A 146 -3.05 12.26 3.21
CA ALA A 146 -1.85 11.89 3.98
C ALA A 146 -1.01 13.12 4.34
N LYS A 147 -0.74 14.01 3.38
CA LYS A 147 0.01 15.26 3.60
C LYS A 147 -0.68 16.15 4.65
N ARG A 148 -2.00 16.28 4.57
CA ARG A 148 -2.82 17.06 5.53
C ARG A 148 -2.86 16.44 6.92
N LEU A 149 -2.87 15.12 7.00
CA LEU A 149 -2.77 14.39 8.26
C LEU A 149 -1.41 14.61 8.92
N MET A 150 -0.32 14.52 8.17
CA MET A 150 1.03 14.81 8.67
C MET A 150 1.14 16.24 9.20
N GLN A 151 0.62 17.24 8.48
CA GLN A 151 0.57 18.63 8.95
C GLN A 151 -0.22 18.77 10.26
N ALA A 152 -1.34 18.05 10.38
CA ALA A 152 -2.13 18.05 11.60
C ALA A 152 -1.39 17.38 12.78
N PHE A 153 -0.61 16.34 12.53
CA PHE A 153 0.24 15.70 13.55
C PHE A 153 1.40 16.58 14.03
N GLN A 154 1.91 17.47 13.17
CA GLN A 154 2.93 18.46 13.53
C GLN A 154 2.36 19.62 14.36
N THR A 155 1.04 19.83 14.33
CA THR A 155 0.36 20.77 15.21
C THR A 155 0.24 20.14 16.61
N PHE A 156 0.48 20.92 17.68
CA PHE A 156 0.38 20.45 19.08
C PHE A 156 -0.77 19.47 19.28
N PHE A 157 -0.52 18.36 20.00
CA PHE A 157 -1.54 17.37 20.34
C PHE A 157 -2.60 18.03 21.25
N ILE A 158 -3.59 18.66 20.64
CA ILE A 158 -4.75 19.23 21.32
C ILE A 158 -5.84 18.17 21.29
N PRO A 159 -6.20 17.57 22.45
CA PRO A 159 -7.32 16.64 22.52
C PRO A 159 -8.58 17.27 21.91
N GLY A 160 -9.19 16.59 20.96
CA GLY A 160 -10.39 17.09 20.28
C GLY A 160 -10.15 18.07 19.13
N TYR A 161 -8.90 18.36 18.73
CA TYR A 161 -8.58 19.18 17.55
C TYR A 161 -9.37 18.76 16.30
N TRP A 162 -9.61 17.46 16.15
CA TRP A 162 -10.41 16.87 15.07
C TRP A 162 -11.84 17.44 14.96
N PHE A 163 -12.47 17.78 16.09
CA PHE A 163 -13.82 18.32 16.13
C PHE A 163 -13.88 19.80 15.76
N LEU A 164 -12.74 20.50 15.81
CA LEU A 164 -12.68 21.90 15.41
C LEU A 164 -12.92 22.02 13.90
N PRO A 165 -13.79 22.95 13.46
CA PRO A 165 -14.12 23.13 12.05
C PRO A 165 -13.04 23.93 11.30
N THR A 166 -11.76 23.57 11.47
CA THR A 166 -10.63 24.21 10.78
C THR A 166 -10.70 23.96 9.27
N LYS A 167 -10.05 24.83 8.48
CA LYS A 167 -9.97 24.65 7.02
C LYS A 167 -9.41 23.26 6.66
N ASN A 168 -8.39 22.80 7.38
CA ASN A 168 -7.80 21.49 7.16
C ASN A 168 -8.78 20.34 7.47
N ASN A 169 -9.46 20.37 8.62
CA ASN A 169 -10.41 19.33 9.01
C ASN A 169 -11.61 19.27 8.07
N ARG A 170 -12.11 20.42 7.59
CA ARG A 170 -13.17 20.47 6.57
C ARG A 170 -12.72 19.86 5.25
N ARG A 171 -11.50 20.18 4.77
CA ARG A 171 -10.96 19.60 3.53
C ARG A 171 -10.71 18.10 3.66
N MET A 172 -10.15 17.63 4.77
CA MET A 172 -9.96 16.19 5.01
C MET A 172 -11.29 15.42 5.00
N ARG A 173 -12.35 15.97 5.63
CA ARG A 173 -13.70 15.37 5.57
C ARG A 173 -14.29 15.37 4.16
N ALA A 174 -14.09 16.46 3.40
CA ALA A 174 -14.54 16.53 2.00
C ALA A 174 -13.83 15.50 1.11
N ILE A 175 -12.51 15.33 1.29
CA ILE A 175 -11.71 14.33 0.59
C ILE A 175 -12.20 12.90 0.90
N ASP A 176 -12.38 12.55 2.17
CA ASP A 176 -12.90 11.23 2.54
C ASP A 176 -14.29 10.98 1.94
N HIS A 177 -15.17 11.98 1.93
CA HIS A 177 -16.46 11.88 1.28
C HIS A 177 -16.34 11.65 -0.23
N GLU A 178 -15.48 12.40 -0.92
CA GLU A 178 -15.23 12.26 -2.36
C GLU A 178 -14.68 10.86 -2.70
N ILE A 179 -13.69 10.37 -1.94
CA ILE A 179 -13.13 9.01 -2.09
C ILE A 179 -14.24 7.96 -1.93
N ARG A 180 -15.04 8.06 -0.86
CA ARG A 180 -16.14 7.10 -0.61
C ARG A 180 -17.16 7.12 -1.75
N MET A 181 -17.49 8.29 -2.29
CA MET A 181 -18.44 8.41 -3.40
C MET A 181 -17.90 7.73 -4.67
N ILE A 182 -16.64 7.95 -5.02
CA ILE A 182 -16.00 7.31 -6.18
C ILE A 182 -15.96 5.79 -5.97
N MET A 183 -15.50 5.32 -4.81
CA MET A 183 -15.41 3.89 -4.50
C MET A 183 -16.78 3.20 -4.53
N ARG A 184 -17.82 3.81 -3.95
CA ARG A 184 -19.20 3.29 -4.06
C ARG A 184 -19.67 3.18 -5.50
N GLY A 185 -19.32 4.16 -6.33
CA GLY A 185 -19.58 4.12 -7.76
C GLY A 185 -18.92 2.93 -8.46
N ILE A 186 -17.63 2.70 -8.22
CA ILE A 186 -16.86 1.58 -8.80
C ILE A 186 -17.41 0.24 -8.30
N ILE A 187 -17.59 0.08 -6.99
CA ILE A 187 -18.14 -1.14 -6.37
C ILE A 187 -19.51 -1.46 -6.98
N GLY A 188 -20.42 -0.47 -7.04
CA GLY A 188 -21.75 -0.67 -7.59
C GLY A 188 -21.76 -1.02 -9.09
N LYS A 189 -20.83 -0.48 -9.89
CA LYS A 189 -20.65 -0.89 -11.29
C LYS A 189 -20.21 -2.36 -11.38
N LYS A 190 -19.21 -2.77 -10.59
CA LYS A 190 -18.69 -4.14 -10.59
C LYS A 190 -19.68 -5.17 -10.06
N GLU A 191 -20.41 -4.87 -8.98
CA GLU A 191 -21.44 -5.77 -8.46
C GLU A 191 -22.54 -6.05 -9.49
N ARG A 192 -22.93 -5.05 -10.30
CA ARG A 192 -23.90 -5.24 -11.39
C ARG A 192 -23.33 -6.12 -12.49
N ALA A 193 -22.09 -5.88 -12.92
CA ALA A 193 -21.42 -6.71 -13.94
C ALA A 193 -21.35 -8.19 -13.51
N ILE A 194 -20.94 -8.45 -12.27
CA ILE A 194 -20.88 -9.81 -11.70
C ILE A 194 -22.27 -10.47 -11.70
N LYS A 195 -23.31 -9.75 -11.29
CA LYS A 195 -24.69 -10.27 -11.30
C LYS A 195 -25.24 -10.55 -12.70
N ASN A 196 -24.81 -9.80 -13.70
CA ASN A 196 -25.20 -9.98 -15.10
C ASN A 196 -24.46 -11.13 -15.79
N GLY A 197 -23.54 -11.82 -15.09
CA GLY A 197 -22.76 -12.90 -15.67
C GLY A 197 -21.65 -12.42 -16.61
N GLU A 198 -21.34 -11.12 -16.61
CA GLU A 198 -20.16 -10.61 -17.30
C GLU A 198 -18.91 -11.15 -16.60
N ALA A 199 -17.89 -11.53 -17.37
CA ALA A 199 -16.64 -12.04 -16.82
C ALA A 199 -16.12 -11.03 -15.80
N SER A 200 -16.04 -11.43 -14.54
CA SER A 200 -15.52 -10.56 -13.50
C SER A 200 -14.11 -10.14 -13.90
N SER A 201 -13.84 -8.85 -13.76
CA SER A 201 -12.49 -8.34 -13.94
C SER A 201 -11.57 -9.10 -12.98
N ASN A 202 -10.50 -9.70 -13.50
CA ASN A 202 -9.44 -10.35 -12.70
C ASN A 202 -8.63 -9.34 -11.84
N ASP A 203 -9.22 -8.19 -11.49
CA ASP A 203 -8.64 -7.17 -10.63
C ASP A 203 -8.95 -7.44 -9.16
N LEU A 204 -8.17 -6.81 -8.28
CA LEU A 204 -8.23 -7.06 -6.83
C LEU A 204 -9.64 -6.83 -6.26
N LEU A 205 -10.33 -5.78 -6.73
CA LEU A 205 -11.69 -5.47 -6.27
C LEU A 205 -12.70 -6.52 -6.75
N GLY A 206 -12.61 -6.98 -7.99
CA GLY A 206 -13.45 -8.07 -8.51
C GLY A 206 -13.30 -9.35 -7.68
N LEU A 207 -12.06 -9.77 -7.43
CA LEU A 207 -11.74 -10.95 -6.61
C LEU A 207 -12.26 -10.81 -5.17
N LEU A 208 -12.15 -9.60 -4.60
CA LEU A 208 -12.65 -9.30 -3.27
C LEU A 208 -14.17 -9.42 -3.19
N LEU A 209 -14.88 -8.86 -4.17
CA LEU A 209 -16.34 -8.91 -4.24
C LEU A 209 -16.84 -10.35 -4.40
N GLU A 210 -16.22 -11.12 -5.28
CA GLU A 210 -16.52 -12.55 -5.44
C GLU A 210 -16.31 -13.35 -4.16
N SER A 211 -15.14 -13.19 -3.53
CA SER A 211 -14.85 -13.90 -2.28
C SER A 211 -15.82 -13.49 -1.18
N ASN A 212 -16.23 -12.22 -1.14
CA ASN A 212 -17.21 -11.74 -0.17
C ASN A 212 -18.60 -12.35 -0.40
N MET A 213 -19.05 -12.43 -1.66
CA MET A 213 -20.32 -13.05 -2.03
C MET A 213 -20.34 -14.53 -1.67
N GLN A 214 -19.28 -15.28 -1.99
CA GLN A 214 -19.14 -16.70 -1.63
C GLN A 214 -19.20 -16.92 -0.10
N GLN A 215 -18.51 -16.07 0.67
CA GLN A 215 -18.48 -16.18 2.12
C GLN A 215 -19.79 -15.76 2.78
N SER A 216 -20.58 -14.90 2.12
CA SER A 216 -21.87 -14.48 2.64
C SER A 216 -22.92 -15.59 2.59
N ASN A 217 -22.82 -16.57 1.67
CA ASN A 217 -23.80 -17.66 1.47
C ASN A 217 -25.28 -17.20 1.51
N GLY A 218 -25.56 -15.95 1.09
CA GLY A 218 -26.89 -15.34 1.18
C GLY A 218 -27.39 -15.00 2.60
N LYS A 219 -26.57 -15.19 3.64
CA LYS A 219 -26.89 -14.86 5.04
C LYS A 219 -26.31 -13.49 5.42
N ALA A 220 -27.20 -12.58 5.83
CA ALA A 220 -26.82 -11.28 6.38
C ALA A 220 -25.86 -11.46 7.58
N GLY A 221 -24.74 -10.73 7.56
CA GLY A 221 -23.74 -10.73 8.65
C GLY A 221 -22.52 -11.63 8.44
N GLN A 222 -22.52 -12.56 7.47
CA GLN A 222 -21.36 -13.43 7.22
C GLN A 222 -20.28 -12.81 6.31
N GLY A 223 -20.65 -11.87 5.42
CA GLY A 223 -19.71 -11.09 4.59
C GLY A 223 -19.32 -9.74 5.19
N MET A 224 -18.38 -9.04 4.54
CA MET A 224 -18.06 -7.62 4.78
C MET A 224 -19.18 -6.72 4.24
N SER A 225 -19.44 -5.62 4.95
CA SER A 225 -20.33 -4.56 4.45
C SER A 225 -19.66 -3.78 3.31
N ILE A 226 -20.42 -3.02 2.54
CA ILE A 226 -19.86 -2.13 1.51
C ILE A 226 -18.89 -1.12 2.13
N ASP A 227 -19.19 -0.60 3.31
CA ASP A 227 -18.28 0.31 4.02
C ASP A 227 -16.98 -0.37 4.44
N ASP A 228 -17.04 -1.63 4.91
CA ASP A 228 -15.82 -2.41 5.20
C ASP A 228 -14.99 -2.61 3.93
N ILE A 229 -15.61 -2.93 2.79
CA ILE A 229 -14.91 -3.11 1.50
C ILE A 229 -14.22 -1.81 1.07
N ILE A 230 -14.88 -0.66 1.25
CA ILE A 230 -14.29 0.66 0.98
C ILE A 230 -13.05 0.90 1.84
N GLU A 231 -13.11 0.57 3.14
CA GLU A 231 -11.96 0.74 4.02
C GLU A 231 -10.80 -0.21 3.67
N GLU A 232 -11.08 -1.44 3.24
CA GLU A 232 -10.04 -2.35 2.73
C GLU A 232 -9.42 -1.84 1.42
N CYS A 233 -10.23 -1.31 0.49
CA CYS A 233 -9.71 -0.69 -0.73
C CYS A 233 -8.83 0.52 -0.43
N LYS A 234 -9.27 1.42 0.48
CA LYS A 234 -8.45 2.56 0.94
C LYS A 234 -7.13 2.10 1.53
N LEU A 235 -7.16 1.03 2.32
CA LEU A 235 -5.97 0.46 2.94
C LEU A 235 -4.99 -0.10 1.90
N PHE A 236 -5.44 -0.94 0.98
CA PHE A 236 -4.56 -1.55 -0.03
C PHE A 236 -3.96 -0.52 -0.96
N TYR A 237 -4.74 0.50 -1.32
CA TYR A 237 -4.28 1.57 -2.16
C TYR A 237 -3.14 2.36 -1.48
N PHE A 238 -3.37 2.81 -0.25
CA PHE A 238 -2.35 3.56 0.50
C PHE A 238 -1.12 2.70 0.83
N ALA A 239 -1.34 1.49 1.34
CA ALA A 239 -0.26 0.61 1.79
C ALA A 239 0.61 0.12 0.63
N GLY A 240 0.01 -0.30 -0.48
CA GLY A 240 0.74 -0.83 -1.64
C GLY A 240 1.54 0.23 -2.41
N MET A 241 1.20 1.49 -2.24
CA MET A 241 1.80 2.60 -2.96
C MET A 241 2.94 3.25 -2.19
N GLU A 242 2.68 3.82 -1.01
CA GLU A 242 3.71 4.61 -0.31
C GLU A 242 4.88 3.76 0.17
N THR A 243 4.64 2.53 0.61
CA THR A 243 5.73 1.66 1.08
C THR A 243 6.63 1.24 -0.08
N THR A 244 6.02 0.83 -1.20
CA THR A 244 6.75 0.40 -2.40
C THR A 244 7.49 1.56 -3.06
N SER A 245 6.91 2.76 -3.13
CA SER A 245 7.58 3.92 -3.74
C SER A 245 8.83 4.32 -2.96
N VAL A 246 8.76 4.30 -1.63
CA VAL A 246 9.88 4.57 -0.73
C VAL A 246 10.95 3.49 -0.87
N LEU A 247 10.57 2.21 -0.89
CA LEU A 247 11.49 1.09 -1.11
C LEU A 247 12.25 1.23 -2.43
N LEU A 248 11.55 1.49 -3.54
CA LEU A 248 12.17 1.67 -4.86
C LEU A 248 13.10 2.89 -4.91
N THR A 249 12.70 4.00 -4.28
CA THR A 249 13.52 5.20 -4.17
C THR A 249 14.84 4.91 -3.45
N TRP A 250 14.77 4.28 -2.27
CA TRP A 250 15.97 3.92 -1.50
C TRP A 250 16.81 2.87 -2.21
N THR A 251 16.18 1.91 -2.87
CA THR A 251 16.90 0.91 -3.68
C THR A 251 17.74 1.59 -4.76
N LEU A 252 17.17 2.55 -5.49
CA LEU A 252 17.91 3.26 -6.54
C LEU A 252 19.06 4.12 -5.97
N ILE A 253 18.84 4.76 -4.82
CA ILE A 253 19.88 5.51 -4.09
C ILE A 253 21.02 4.58 -3.64
N VAL A 254 20.70 3.44 -3.05
CA VAL A 254 21.70 2.47 -2.59
C VAL A 254 22.47 1.88 -3.77
N LEU A 255 21.79 1.55 -4.87
CA LEU A 255 22.46 1.05 -6.08
C LEU A 255 23.38 2.10 -6.72
N SER A 256 23.04 3.40 -6.68
CA SER A 256 23.91 4.45 -7.19
C SER A 256 25.15 4.69 -6.31
N MET A 257 25.05 4.39 -5.01
CA MET A 257 26.18 4.43 -4.07
C MET A 257 27.07 3.17 -4.15
N HIS A 258 26.55 2.07 -4.71
CA HIS A 258 27.22 0.77 -4.84
C HIS A 258 27.19 0.26 -6.28
N PRO A 259 28.00 0.83 -7.20
CA PRO A 259 28.01 0.44 -8.62
C PRO A 259 28.27 -1.05 -8.86
N GLU A 260 29.05 -1.70 -7.99
CA GLU A 260 29.30 -3.14 -8.04
C GLU A 260 28.03 -3.97 -7.79
N TRP A 261 27.13 -3.51 -6.92
CA TRP A 261 25.83 -4.17 -6.73
C TRP A 261 24.90 -3.94 -7.91
N GLN A 262 24.95 -2.73 -8.50
CA GLN A 262 24.18 -2.40 -9.69
C GLN A 262 24.57 -3.30 -10.87
N GLU A 263 25.87 -3.52 -11.09
CA GLU A 263 26.34 -4.37 -12.19
C GLU A 263 25.97 -5.84 -11.96
N GLN A 264 26.16 -6.36 -10.75
CA GLN A 264 25.75 -7.74 -10.41
C GLN A 264 24.25 -7.96 -10.61
N ALA A 265 23.41 -6.99 -10.20
CA ALA A 265 21.97 -7.05 -10.41
C ALA A 265 21.62 -7.01 -11.91
N ARG A 266 22.30 -6.17 -12.69
CA ARG A 266 22.12 -6.08 -14.15
C ARG A 266 22.50 -7.39 -14.84
N GLU A 267 23.65 -7.96 -14.50
CA GLU A 267 24.12 -9.24 -15.04
C GLU A 267 23.14 -10.37 -14.74
N GLU A 268 22.63 -10.46 -13.51
CA GLU A 268 21.63 -11.46 -13.11
C GLU A 268 20.35 -11.35 -13.96
N VAL A 269 19.84 -10.12 -14.15
CA VAL A 269 18.65 -9.87 -14.97
C VAL A 269 18.90 -10.22 -16.43
N LEU A 270 20.03 -9.80 -17.01
CA LEU A 270 20.38 -10.11 -18.40
C LEU A 270 20.59 -11.61 -18.62
N HIS A 271 21.18 -12.32 -17.65
CA HIS A 271 21.37 -13.76 -17.72
C HIS A 271 20.04 -14.53 -17.78
N HIS A 272 19.04 -14.10 -16.99
CA HIS A 272 17.74 -14.79 -16.93
C HIS A 272 16.73 -14.35 -17.98
N PHE A 273 16.74 -13.08 -18.38
CA PHE A 273 15.69 -12.50 -19.25
C PHE A 273 16.23 -11.95 -20.58
N GLY A 274 17.53 -11.79 -20.73
CA GLY A 274 18.12 -11.10 -21.89
C GLY A 274 17.53 -9.70 -22.05
N ARG A 275 16.90 -9.43 -23.20
CA ARG A 275 16.18 -8.19 -23.51
C ARG A 275 14.66 -8.37 -23.59
N THR A 276 14.14 -9.46 -23.05
CA THR A 276 12.70 -9.78 -23.06
C THR A 276 12.02 -9.31 -21.78
N THR A 277 10.71 -9.11 -21.83
CA THR A 277 9.90 -8.72 -20.67
C THR A 277 9.95 -9.81 -19.59
N PRO A 278 10.17 -9.48 -18.30
CA PRO A 278 10.27 -10.47 -17.25
C PRO A 278 9.01 -11.34 -17.11
N ASP A 279 9.18 -12.66 -17.13
CA ASP A 279 8.14 -13.62 -16.79
C ASP A 279 8.16 -14.04 -15.31
N TYR A 280 7.04 -14.59 -14.87
CA TYR A 280 6.84 -14.95 -13.47
C TYR A 280 7.79 -16.06 -12.98
N GLU A 281 8.13 -17.03 -13.82
CA GLU A 281 8.89 -18.20 -13.41
C GLU A 281 10.35 -17.83 -13.14
N HIS A 282 10.91 -16.98 -14.00
CA HIS A 282 12.28 -16.51 -13.88
C HIS A 282 12.45 -15.42 -12.81
N LEU A 283 11.40 -14.67 -12.46
CA LEU A 283 11.46 -13.69 -11.36
C LEU A 283 11.87 -14.32 -10.03
N SER A 284 11.40 -15.54 -9.76
CA SER A 284 11.78 -16.30 -8.55
C SER A 284 13.27 -16.66 -8.49
N ARG A 285 14.00 -16.53 -9.61
CA ARG A 285 15.43 -16.86 -9.73
C ARG A 285 16.35 -15.67 -9.47
N LEU A 286 15.81 -14.45 -9.38
CA LEU A 286 16.56 -13.21 -9.11
C LEU A 286 16.97 -13.11 -7.63
N LYS A 287 18.01 -13.86 -7.24
CA LYS A 287 18.47 -13.95 -5.85
C LYS A 287 19.22 -12.69 -5.42
N ILE A 288 20.08 -12.16 -6.30
CA ILE A 288 20.89 -10.98 -6.01
C ILE A 288 19.96 -9.78 -5.89
N VAL A 289 19.08 -9.55 -6.87
CA VAL A 289 18.11 -8.44 -6.82
C VAL A 289 17.26 -8.52 -5.55
N SER A 290 16.73 -9.70 -5.21
CA SER A 290 15.93 -9.88 -3.98
C SER A 290 16.74 -9.58 -2.71
N THR A 291 18.00 -10.01 -2.66
CA THR A 291 18.88 -9.77 -1.50
C THR A 291 19.21 -8.29 -1.34
N LYS A 292 19.45 -7.57 -2.45
CA LYS A 292 19.74 -6.13 -2.42
C LYS A 292 18.50 -5.29 -2.10
N LEU A 293 17.32 -5.70 -2.59
CA LEU A 293 16.05 -5.10 -2.18
C LEU A 293 15.82 -5.23 -0.68
N MET A 294 16.03 -6.42 -0.11
CA MET A 294 15.87 -6.65 1.33
C MET A 294 16.90 -5.91 2.18
N ALA A 295 18.06 -5.53 1.62
CA ALA A 295 19.03 -4.70 2.34
C ALA A 295 18.58 -3.23 2.47
N CYS A 296 17.55 -2.82 1.73
CA CYS A 296 16.98 -1.48 1.76
C CYS A 296 15.70 -1.38 2.62
N GLU A 297 15.17 -2.51 3.11
CA GLU A 297 14.07 -2.59 4.09
C GLU A 297 14.57 -2.43 5.53
#